data_AF-A0A8J4NWW7-F1
#
_entry.id   AF-A0A8J4NWW7-F1
#
_cell.length_a   1.000
_cell.length_b   1.000
_cell.length_c   1.000
_cell.angle_alpha   90.00
_cell.angle_beta   90.00
_cell.angle_gamma   90.00
#
_symmetry.space_group_name_H-M   'P 1'
#
loop_
_entity.id
_entity.type
_entity.pdbx_description
1 polymer ?
#
loop_
_entity_poly.entity_id
_entity_poly.type
_entity_poly.pdbx_seq_one_letter_code
_entity_poly.pdbx_strand_id
1 'polypeptide(L)'
;TGEKGSSKKVKLTSAKIRSWQTLSESSRQFLETVMDSVILSVLCQQSERKDDVQKHLNLLKDRVLRFFKTLKIPPGKLGNLKNVSSLQMAEKQMLETNEESLVQLQEEINEAERSAERIEETIQQLQYKIQVLKNQLEEDEKKARKVF
;
A
#
# COMPACT_ATOMS: atom_id res chain seq x y z
N THR A 1 -16.25 29.74 -41.06
CA THR A 1 -15.76 28.91 -39.94
C THR A 1 -15.95 29.68 -38.66
N GLY A 2 -16.86 29.24 -37.79
CA GLY A 2 -17.19 29.93 -36.55
C GLY A 2 -18.07 29.05 -35.67
N GLU A 3 -17.44 28.16 -34.90
CA GLU A 3 -18.12 27.37 -33.89
C GLU A 3 -18.55 28.29 -32.73
N LYS A 4 -19.85 28.58 -32.66
CA LYS A 4 -20.47 29.15 -31.46
C LYS A 4 -20.52 28.06 -30.39
N GLY A 5 -19.59 28.11 -29.44
CA GLY A 5 -19.65 27.32 -28.20
C GLY A 5 -20.95 27.58 -27.45
N SER A 6 -21.93 26.69 -27.63
CA SER A 6 -23.19 26.70 -26.89
C SER A 6 -22.90 26.31 -25.45
N SER A 7 -22.74 27.32 -24.58
CA SER A 7 -22.74 27.11 -23.13
C SER A 7 -24.13 26.63 -22.72
N LYS A 8 -24.31 25.31 -22.63
CA LYS A 8 -25.53 24.68 -22.11
C LYS A 8 -25.71 25.10 -20.66
N LYS A 9 -26.50 26.15 -20.44
CA LYS A 9 -26.92 26.57 -19.10
C LYS A 9 -27.79 25.47 -18.51
N VAL A 10 -27.22 24.68 -17.60
CA VAL A 10 -27.94 23.62 -16.90
C VAL A 10 -29.08 24.29 -16.12
N LYS A 11 -30.32 24.06 -16.55
CA LYS A 11 -31.52 24.51 -15.82
C LYS A 11 -31.62 23.70 -14.53
N LEU A 12 -31.08 24.25 -13.44
CA LEU A 12 -31.26 23.70 -12.10
C LEU A 12 -32.70 23.96 -11.67
N THR A 13 -33.46 22.90 -11.47
CA THR A 13 -34.81 22.98 -10.89
C THR A 13 -34.71 23.32 -9.41
N SER A 14 -35.69 24.05 -8.86
CA SER A 14 -35.72 24.40 -7.43
C SER A 14 -35.65 23.17 -6.51
N ALA A 15 -36.25 22.05 -6.93
CA ALA A 15 -36.17 20.76 -6.25
C ALA A 15 -34.73 20.20 -6.19
N LYS A 16 -33.94 20.37 -7.26
CA LYS A 16 -32.54 19.91 -7.30
C LYS A 16 -31.61 20.76 -6.46
N ILE A 17 -31.92 22.05 -6.27
CA ILE A 17 -31.19 22.96 -5.36
C ILE A 17 -31.57 22.64 -3.91
N ARG A 18 -32.82 22.27 -3.64
CA ARG A 18 -33.29 21.87 -2.31
C ARG A 18 -32.60 20.61 -1.78
N SER A 19 -32.19 19.69 -2.66
CA SER A 19 -31.44 18.49 -2.27
C SER A 19 -29.95 18.72 -2.03
N TRP A 20 -29.45 19.95 -2.18
CA TRP A 20 -28.05 20.28 -1.91
C TRP A 20 -27.78 20.27 -0.41
N GLN A 21 -26.71 19.58 -0.04
CA GLN A 21 -26.28 19.45 1.34
C GLN A 21 -25.20 20.49 1.63
N THR A 22 -25.08 20.88 2.89
CA THR A 22 -23.90 21.64 3.32
C THR A 22 -22.66 20.78 3.18
N LEU A 23 -21.51 21.42 2.97
CA LEU A 23 -20.23 20.74 2.99
C LEU A 23 -20.06 19.93 4.28
N SER A 24 -19.55 18.68 4.17
CA SER A 24 -19.29 17.83 5.32
C SER A 24 -18.19 18.42 6.21
N GLU A 25 -18.18 18.04 7.48
CA GLU A 25 -17.16 18.50 8.42
C GLU A 25 -15.74 18.11 7.99
N SER A 26 -15.55 16.88 7.51
CA SER A 26 -14.26 16.41 7.02
C SER A 26 -13.74 17.24 5.84
N SER A 27 -14.62 17.59 4.89
CA SER A 27 -14.24 18.45 3.77
C SER A 27 -13.96 19.89 4.21
N ARG A 28 -14.66 20.41 5.23
CA ARG A 28 -14.36 21.72 5.81
C ARG A 28 -12.97 21.75 6.45
N GLN A 29 -12.65 20.76 7.27
CA GLN A 29 -11.36 20.62 7.94
C GLN A 29 -10.21 20.45 6.92
N PHE A 30 -10.44 19.70 5.85
CA PHE A 30 -9.48 19.57 4.76
C PHE A 30 -9.21 20.93 4.09
N LEU A 31 -10.26 21.67 3.71
CA LEU A 31 -10.10 22.99 3.09
C LEU A 31 -9.43 23.99 4.04
N GLU A 32 -9.72 23.91 5.34
CA GLU A 32 -9.03 24.71 6.37
C GLU A 32 -7.52 24.43 6.39
N THR A 33 -7.15 23.15 6.42
CA THR A 33 -5.74 22.72 6.40
C THR A 33 -5.00 23.19 5.14
N VAL A 34 -5.67 23.14 3.99
CA VAL A 34 -5.10 23.65 2.73
C VAL A 34 -4.88 25.17 2.82
N MET A 35 -5.83 25.92 3.37
CA MET A 35 -5.66 27.36 3.56
C MET A 35 -4.50 27.67 4.50
N ASP A 36 -4.37 26.96 5.62
CA ASP A 36 -3.25 27.11 6.55
C ASP A 36 -1.91 26.84 5.87
N SER A 37 -1.86 25.81 5.01
CA SER A 37 -0.65 25.47 4.25
C SER A 37 -0.27 26.56 3.24
N VAL A 38 -1.26 27.15 2.55
CA VAL A 38 -1.03 28.26 1.62
C VAL A 38 -0.60 29.52 2.35
N ILE A 39 -1.22 29.84 3.49
CA ILE A 39 -0.83 30.97 4.33
C ILE A 39 0.61 30.81 4.79
N LEU A 40 0.99 29.62 5.28
CA LEU A 40 2.35 29.34 5.67
C LEU A 40 3.34 29.51 4.51
N SER A 41 2.99 29.00 3.31
CA SER A 41 3.82 29.15 2.11
C SER A 41 4.06 30.63 1.76
N VAL A 42 3.01 31.46 1.79
CA VAL A 42 3.11 32.90 1.53
C VAL A 42 3.97 33.60 2.59
N LEU A 43 3.79 33.28 3.87
CA LEU A 43 4.57 33.87 4.96
C LEU A 43 6.06 33.47 4.94
N CYS A 44 6.37 32.27 4.46
CA CYS A 44 7.75 31.82 4.25
C CYS A 44 8.45 32.60 3.13
N GLN A 45 7.72 33.01 2.09
CA GLN A 45 8.27 33.77 0.96
C GLN A 45 8.42 35.27 1.26
N GLN A 46 7.71 35.78 2.27
CA GLN A 46 7.72 37.19 2.59
C GLN A 46 8.83 37.54 3.58
N SER A 47 9.74 38.44 3.24
CA SER A 47 10.85 38.84 4.13
C SER A 47 10.48 39.94 5.13
N GLU A 48 9.55 40.83 4.78
CA GLU A 48 9.15 42.01 5.56
C GLU A 48 7.64 42.05 5.82
N ARG A 49 7.21 42.65 6.94
CA ARG A 49 5.80 42.85 7.35
C ARG A 49 4.96 41.55 7.46
N LYS A 50 5.59 40.46 7.89
CA LYS A 50 4.96 39.15 8.09
C LYS A 50 3.71 39.22 8.97
N ASP A 51 3.77 39.97 10.07
CA ASP A 51 2.69 40.04 11.05
C ASP A 51 1.41 40.67 10.47
N ASP A 52 1.54 41.73 9.68
CA ASP A 52 0.40 42.40 9.06
C ASP A 52 -0.23 41.53 7.97
N VAL A 53 0.61 40.87 7.16
CA VAL A 53 0.11 39.93 6.15
C VAL A 53 -0.54 38.72 6.77
N GLN A 54 0.01 38.17 7.85
CA GLN A 54 -0.62 37.09 8.60
C GLN A 54 -1.99 37.49 9.13
N LYS A 55 -2.14 38.70 9.72
CA LYS A 55 -3.44 39.20 10.19
C LYS A 55 -4.46 39.29 9.04
N HIS A 56 -4.06 39.82 7.89
CA HIS A 56 -4.95 39.93 6.72
C HIS A 56 -5.34 38.56 6.15
N LEU A 57 -4.38 37.64 6.06
CA LEU A 57 -4.61 36.28 5.59
C LEU A 57 -5.52 35.48 6.53
N ASN A 58 -5.36 35.63 7.84
CA ASN A 58 -6.25 35.00 8.82
C ASN A 58 -7.67 35.55 8.74
N LEU A 59 -7.83 36.86 8.57
CA LEU A 59 -9.15 37.46 8.37
C LEU A 59 -9.82 36.98 7.07
N LEU A 60 -9.04 36.76 6.01
CA LEU A 60 -9.52 36.14 4.78
C LEU A 60 -9.93 34.68 5.01
N LYS A 61 -9.09 33.89 5.69
CA LYS A 61 -9.36 32.50 6.09
C LYS A 61 -10.71 32.41 6.82
N ASP A 62 -10.93 33.23 7.83
CA ASP A 62 -12.17 33.22 8.61
C ASP A 62 -13.43 33.53 7.77
N ARG A 63 -13.32 34.46 6.83
CA ARG A 63 -14.41 34.80 5.90
C ARG A 63 -14.73 33.63 4.97
N VAL A 64 -13.70 33.00 4.42
CA VAL A 64 -13.85 31.85 3.51
C VAL A 64 -14.41 30.64 4.26
N LEU A 65 -13.92 30.34 5.47
CA LEU A 65 -14.44 29.26 6.30
C LEU A 65 -15.91 29.47 6.67
N ARG A 66 -16.30 30.72 6.98
CA ARG A 66 -17.71 31.06 7.22
C ARG A 66 -18.57 30.80 5.99
N PHE A 67 -18.06 31.13 4.80
CA PHE A 67 -18.76 30.84 3.55
C PHE A 67 -18.94 29.33 3.34
N PHE A 68 -17.90 28.52 3.59
CA PHE A 68 -17.98 27.05 3.49
C PHE A 68 -18.99 26.42 4.45
N LYS A 69 -19.29 27.03 5.61
CA LYS A 69 -20.36 26.57 6.50
C LYS A 69 -21.75 26.69 5.86
N THR A 70 -21.98 27.73 5.07
CA THR A 70 -23.26 28.00 4.40
C THR A 70 -23.34 27.48 2.97
N LEU A 71 -22.19 27.12 2.39
CA LEU A 71 -22.08 26.66 1.01
C LEU A 71 -22.87 25.35 0.84
N LYS A 72 -23.88 25.41 -0.02
CA LYS A 72 -24.66 24.25 -0.44
C LYS A 72 -24.01 23.66 -1.68
N ILE A 73 -23.69 22.38 -1.62
CA ILE A 73 -23.13 21.64 -2.74
C ILE A 73 -24.08 20.52 -3.16
N PRO A 74 -24.15 20.19 -4.46
CA PRO A 74 -24.84 18.98 -4.90
C PRO A 74 -24.30 17.77 -4.11
N PRO A 75 -25.17 16.89 -3.60
CA PRO A 75 -24.71 15.64 -3.02
C PRO A 75 -23.94 14.89 -4.12
N GLY A 76 -22.64 14.71 -3.90
CA GLY A 76 -21.80 13.92 -4.80
C GLY A 76 -22.43 12.55 -4.97
N LYS A 77 -22.34 11.98 -6.18
CA LYS A 77 -22.80 10.61 -6.44
C LYS A 77 -21.79 9.64 -5.79
N LEU A 78 -21.79 9.58 -4.46
CA LEU A 78 -20.98 8.69 -3.62
C LEU A 78 -21.45 7.22 -3.71
N GLY A 79 -22.37 6.90 -4.64
CA GLY A 79 -22.81 5.54 -4.90
C GLY A 79 -21.64 4.59 -5.21
N ASN A 80 -20.55 5.13 -5.76
CA ASN A 80 -19.33 4.38 -6.06
C ASN A 80 -18.59 3.92 -4.79
N LEU A 81 -18.76 4.62 -3.66
CA LEU A 81 -18.09 4.27 -2.40
C LEU A 81 -18.87 3.27 -1.54
N LYS A 82 -20.08 2.86 -1.96
CA LYS A 82 -20.86 1.84 -1.24
C LYS A 82 -20.11 0.51 -1.11
N ASN A 83 -19.25 0.21 -2.08
CA ASN A 83 -18.52 -1.05 -2.14
C ASN A 83 -17.14 -0.97 -1.47
N VAL A 84 -16.71 0.18 -0.94
CA VAL A 84 -15.37 0.32 -0.34
C VAL A 84 -15.23 -0.57 0.88
N SER A 85 -16.25 -0.65 1.72
CA SER A 85 -16.22 -1.52 2.90
C SER A 85 -16.16 -3.00 2.53
N SER A 86 -16.88 -3.44 1.49
CA SER A 86 -16.83 -4.84 1.04
C SER A 86 -15.49 -5.17 0.38
N LEU A 87 -14.91 -4.24 -0.38
CA LEU A 87 -13.57 -4.38 -0.97
C LEU A 87 -12.50 -4.47 0.12
N GLN A 88 -12.59 -3.62 1.15
CA GLN A 88 -11.67 -3.66 2.29
C GLN A 88 -11.74 -4.98 3.06
N MET A 89 -12.94 -5.53 3.26
CA MET A 89 -13.10 -6.83 3.92
C MET A 89 -12.53 -7.97 3.07
N ALA A 90 -12.75 -7.95 1.75
CA ALA A 90 -12.18 -8.94 0.83
C ALA A 90 -10.64 -8.87 0.79
N GLU A 91 -10.08 -7.65 0.76
CA GLU A 91 -8.63 -7.44 0.81
C GLU A 91 -8.03 -7.95 2.12
N LYS A 92 -8.70 -7.69 3.25
CA LYS A 92 -8.26 -8.20 4.56
C LYS A 92 -8.30 -9.73 4.62
N GLN A 93 -9.35 -10.36 4.11
CA GLN A 93 -9.45 -11.82 4.07
C GLN A 93 -8.37 -12.43 3.17
N MET A 94 -8.12 -11.83 2.01
CA MET A 94 -7.04 -12.26 1.12
C MET A 94 -5.67 -12.14 1.78
N LEU A 95 -5.44 -11.07 2.55
CA LEU A 95 -4.20 -10.88 3.30
C LEU A 95 -4.01 -11.98 4.35
N GLU A 96 -5.04 -12.28 5.14
CA GLU A 96 -5.02 -13.34 6.16
C GLU A 96 -4.70 -14.71 5.54
N THR A 97 -5.38 -15.07 4.43
CA THR A 97 -5.08 -16.33 3.71
C THR A 97 -3.67 -16.36 3.13
N ASN A 98 -3.15 -15.23 2.65
CA ASN A 98 -1.77 -15.15 2.15
C ASN A 98 -0.75 -15.32 3.29
N GLU A 99 -1.00 -14.73 4.46
CA GLU A 99 -0.14 -14.90 5.64
C GLU A 99 -0.10 -16.37 6.08
N GLU A 100 -1.24 -17.05 6.15
CA GLU A 100 -1.31 -18.49 6.45
C GLU A 100 -0.55 -19.33 5.41
N SER A 101 -0.73 -19.01 4.13
CA SER A 101 -0.03 -19.71 3.03
C SER A 101 1.49 -19.50 3.10
N LEU A 102 1.95 -18.31 3.48
CA LEU A 102 3.38 -18.03 3.67
C LEU A 102 3.97 -18.85 4.81
N VAL A 103 3.24 -19.03 5.91
CA VAL A 103 3.68 -19.89 7.02
C VAL A 103 3.81 -21.34 6.56
N GLN A 104 2.82 -21.87 5.85
CA GLN A 104 2.86 -23.23 5.30
C GLN A 104 4.04 -23.44 4.35
N LEU A 105 4.29 -22.50 3.43
CA LEU A 105 5.43 -22.58 2.52
C LEU A 105 6.77 -22.56 3.27
N GLN A 106 6.89 -21.79 4.35
CA GLN A 106 8.09 -21.78 5.17
C GLN A 106 8.29 -23.11 5.90
N GLU A 107 7.22 -23.75 6.37
CA GLU A 107 7.29 -25.09 6.97
C GLU A 107 7.74 -26.15 5.96
N GLU A 108 7.19 -26.12 4.74
CA GLU A 108 7.59 -27.02 3.64
C GLU A 108 9.07 -26.83 3.26
N ILE A 109 9.54 -25.58 3.16
CA ILE A 109 10.96 -25.27 2.91
C ILE A 109 11.84 -25.88 4.01
N ASN A 110 11.48 -25.67 5.27
CA ASN A 110 12.26 -26.19 6.41
C ASN A 110 12.27 -27.73 6.43
N GLU A 111 11.19 -28.39 6.00
CA GLU A 111 11.15 -29.84 5.88
C GLU A 111 12.00 -30.35 4.73
N ALA A 112 11.94 -29.69 3.57
CA ALA A 112 12.79 -30.00 2.43
C ALA A 112 14.28 -29.84 2.75
N GLU A 113 14.65 -28.78 3.48
CA GLU A 113 16.02 -28.54 3.94
C GLU A 113 16.51 -29.66 4.86
N ARG A 114 15.73 -30.02 5.89
CA ARG A 114 16.04 -31.15 6.79
C ARG A 114 16.17 -32.48 6.04
N SER A 115 15.36 -32.68 4.99
CA SER A 115 15.45 -33.87 4.15
C SER A 115 16.75 -33.88 3.32
N ALA A 116 17.11 -32.73 2.74
CA ALA A 116 18.35 -32.59 1.98
C ALA A 116 19.59 -32.84 2.85
N GLU A 117 19.63 -32.30 4.07
CA GLU A 117 20.71 -32.55 5.03
C GLU A 117 20.89 -34.05 5.32
N ARG A 118 19.79 -34.77 5.60
CA ARG A 118 19.84 -36.23 5.84
C ARG A 118 20.34 -37.01 4.62
N ILE A 119 19.95 -36.59 3.42
CA ILE A 119 20.42 -37.19 2.18
C ILE A 119 21.93 -36.94 2.03
N GLU A 120 22.40 -35.74 2.32
CA GLU A 120 23.82 -35.39 2.26
C GLU A 120 24.65 -36.21 3.27
N GLU A 121 24.20 -36.35 4.51
CA GLU A 121 24.82 -37.23 5.51
C GLU A 121 24.90 -38.68 5.01
N THR A 122 23.83 -39.18 4.39
CA THR A 122 23.78 -40.53 3.83
C THR A 122 24.78 -40.70 2.68
N ILE A 123 24.90 -39.70 1.81
CA ILE A 123 25.87 -39.69 0.71
C ILE A 123 27.29 -39.77 1.27
N GLN A 124 27.63 -38.95 2.28
CA GLN A 124 28.95 -38.96 2.91
C GLN A 124 29.29 -40.33 3.54
N GLN A 125 28.33 -40.94 4.23
CA GLN A 125 28.51 -42.28 4.82
C GLN A 125 28.76 -43.35 3.74
N LEU A 126 28.02 -43.30 2.63
CA LEU A 126 28.20 -44.24 1.53
C LEU A 126 29.56 -44.04 0.84
N GLN A 127 29.98 -42.80 0.62
CA GLN A 127 31.29 -42.49 0.06
C GLN A 127 32.42 -43.04 0.93
N TYR A 128 32.34 -42.87 2.25
CA TYR A 128 33.31 -43.44 3.18
C TYR A 128 33.36 -44.98 3.09
N LYS A 129 32.20 -45.64 3.07
CA LYS A 129 32.13 -47.10 2.92
C LYS A 129 32.75 -47.58 1.60
N ILE A 130 32.48 -46.88 0.49
CA ILE A 130 33.09 -47.20 -0.81
C ILE A 130 34.62 -47.07 -0.74
N GLN A 131 35.13 -46.02 -0.09
CA GLN A 131 36.58 -45.82 0.06
C GLN A 131 37.23 -46.95 0.88
N VAL A 132 36.63 -47.34 2.00
CA VAL A 132 37.13 -48.45 2.83
C VAL A 132 37.16 -49.77 2.05
N LEU A 133 36.06 -50.09 1.35
CA LEU A 133 35.97 -51.30 0.54
C LEU A 133 37.00 -51.31 -0.60
N LYS A 134 37.24 -50.15 -1.23
CA LYS A 134 38.24 -50.00 -2.28
C LYS A 134 39.65 -50.29 -1.76
N ASN A 135 40.00 -49.78 -0.58
CA ASN A 135 41.31 -50.06 0.05
C ASN A 135 41.47 -51.54 0.41
N GLN A 136 40.40 -52.17 0.94
CA GLN A 136 40.41 -53.59 1.27
C GLN A 136 40.62 -54.46 0.02
N LEU A 137 39.92 -54.13 -1.07
CA LEU A 137 40.08 -54.83 -2.35
C LEU A 137 41.51 -54.72 -2.88
N GLU A 138 42.13 -53.53 -2.82
CA GLU A 138 43.51 -53.33 -3.25
C GLU A 138 44.51 -54.17 -2.43
N GLU A 139 44.32 -54.25 -1.12
CA GLU A 139 45.15 -55.09 -0.23
C GLU A 139 44.99 -56.58 -0.55
N ASP A 140 43.76 -57.04 -0.77
CA ASP A 140 43.49 -58.44 -1.09
C ASP A 140 44.04 -58.82 -2.49
N GLU A 141 43.98 -57.91 -3.47
CA GLU A 141 44.66 -58.07 -4.76
C GLU A 141 46.19 -58.15 -4.63
N LYS A 142 46.80 -57.29 -3.79
CA LYS A 142 48.25 -57.32 -3.52
C LYS A 142 48.67 -58.64 -2.87
N LYS A 143 47.87 -59.16 -1.94
CA LYS A 143 48.13 -60.47 -1.30
C LYS A 143 48.01 -61.60 -2.31
N ALA A 144 46.96 -61.61 -3.12
CA ALA A 144 46.77 -62.63 -4.15
C ALA A 144 47.98 -62.68 -5.12
N ARG A 145 48.46 -61.52 -5.59
CA ARG A 145 49.65 -61.41 -6.46
C ARG A 145 50.96 -61.90 -5.85
N LYS A 146 51.04 -62.08 -4.53
CA LYS A 146 52.24 -62.63 -3.86
C LYS A 146 52.20 -64.15 -3.68
N VAL A 147 51.02 -64.75 -3.84
CA VAL A 147 50.79 -66.20 -3.65
C VAL A 147 50.83 -66.96 -4.97
N PHE A 148 50.58 -66.27 -6.09
CA PHE A 148 50.79 -66.76 -7.46
C PHE A 148 52.13 -66.28 -8.01
#